data_AF-A0A968Y1C8-F1
#
_entry.id   AF-A0A968Y1C8-F1
#
_cell.length_a   1.000
_cell.length_b   1.000
_cell.length_c   1.000
_cell.angle_alpha   90.00
_cell.angle_beta   90.00
_cell.angle_gamma   90.00
#
_symmetry.space_group_name_H-M   'P 1'
#
loop_
_entity.id
_entity.type
_entity.pdbx_description
1 polymer ?
#
loop_
_entity_poly.entity_id
_entity_poly.type
_entity_poly.pdbx_seq_one_letter_code
_entity_poly.pdbx_strand_id
1 'polypeptide(L)'
;MVFGAVDEHWCRVVMNRETRKIVKSLQPDRLNVLEISGDSWGKLESFRSYKSLSYPNFDICESCLDETFNLIIAEQIFEHLLWPYRAGKTSIKCSIVTVTS
;
A
#
# COMPACT_ATOMS: atom_id res chain seq x y z
N MET A 1 -13.21 23.68 -20.10
CA MET A 1 -12.13 23.73 -19.10
C MET A 1 -12.70 23.19 -17.81
N VAL A 2 -12.51 21.89 -17.55
CA VAL A 2 -12.93 21.29 -16.27
C VAL A 2 -11.80 21.56 -15.30
N PHE A 3 -12.05 22.39 -14.30
CA PHE A 3 -11.19 22.45 -13.12
C PHE A 3 -11.34 21.11 -12.43
N GLY A 4 -10.43 20.16 -12.72
CA GLY A 4 -10.37 18.89 -12.02
C GLY A 4 -10.03 19.19 -10.58
N ALA A 5 -11.04 19.18 -9.71
CA ALA A 5 -10.79 19.08 -8.28
C ALA A 5 -9.91 17.84 -8.11
N VAL A 6 -8.68 18.06 -7.69
CA VAL A 6 -7.85 16.98 -7.17
C VAL A 6 -8.66 16.44 -6.00
N ASP A 7 -9.22 15.24 -6.15
CA ASP A 7 -10.04 14.55 -5.14
C ASP A 7 -9.13 14.07 -4.00
N GLU A 8 -8.33 14.99 -3.47
CA GLU A 8 -7.41 14.75 -2.38
C GLU A 8 -8.11 15.17 -1.10
N HIS A 9 -8.47 14.18 -0.29
CA HIS A 9 -9.02 14.42 1.03
C HIS A 9 -8.04 15.31 1.82
N TRP A 10 -8.49 16.49 2.23
CA TRP A 10 -7.66 17.48 2.91
C TRP A 10 -6.90 16.87 4.10
N CYS A 11 -7.56 16.01 4.88
CA CYS A 11 -6.97 15.34 6.04
C CYS A 11 -5.79 14.41 5.69
N ARG A 12 -5.63 14.02 4.42
CA ARG A 12 -4.61 13.07 3.95
C ARG A 12 -3.42 13.73 3.26
N VAL A 13 -3.47 15.02 2.95
CA VAL A 13 -2.40 15.71 2.19
C VAL A 13 -1.02 15.52 2.83
N VAL A 14 -0.91 15.72 4.15
CA VAL A 14 0.38 15.56 4.86
C VAL A 14 0.82 14.11 4.89
N MET A 15 -0.10 13.19 5.21
CA MET A 15 0.16 11.75 5.21
C MET A 15 0.65 11.29 3.83
N ASN A 16 -0.11 11.55 2.77
CA ASN A 16 0.24 11.23 1.39
C ASN A 16 1.62 11.75 1.02
N ARG A 17 1.90 13.02 1.36
CA ARG A 17 3.20 13.64 1.07
C ARG A 17 4.36 12.94 1.79
N GLU A 18 4.25 12.69 3.09
CA GLU A 18 5.33 12.07 3.86
C GLU A 18 5.50 10.58 3.49
N THR A 19 4.40 9.84 3.32
CA THR A 19 4.43 8.45 2.83
C THR A 19 5.11 8.37 1.46
N ARG A 20 4.79 9.30 0.56
CA ARG A 20 5.41 9.36 -0.77
C ARG A 20 6.92 9.60 -0.69
N LYS A 21 7.40 10.41 0.27
CA LYS A 21 8.85 10.57 0.49
C LYS A 21 9.50 9.27 0.95
N ILE A 22 8.86 8.52 1.84
CA ILE A 22 9.34 7.21 2.30
C ILE A 22 9.44 6.25 1.11
N VAL A 23 8.36 6.10 0.34
CA VAL A 23 8.35 5.22 -0.84
C VAL A 23 9.42 5.59 -1.85
N LYS A 24 9.62 6.89 -2.13
CA LYS A 24 10.70 7.35 -3.02
C LYS A 24 12.09 7.04 -2.48
N SER A 25 12.31 7.12 -1.17
CA SER A 25 13.61 6.80 -0.56
C SER A 25 14.00 5.33 -0.71
N LEU A 26 13.02 4.45 -0.94
CA LEU A 26 13.20 3.01 -1.14
C LEU A 26 13.54 2.61 -2.59
N GLN A 27 13.71 3.58 -3.50
CA GLN A 27 14.00 3.34 -4.93
C GLN A 27 12.91 2.48 -5.62
N PRO A 28 11.72 3.07 -5.90
CA PRO A 28 10.55 2.37 -6.44
C PRO A 28 10.84 1.45 -7.64
N ASP A 29 11.74 1.86 -8.52
CA ASP A 29 12.17 1.14 -9.72
C ASP A 29 12.81 -0.24 -9.43
N ARG A 30 13.13 -0.52 -8.17
CA ARG A 30 13.69 -1.79 -7.71
C ARG A 30 12.70 -2.64 -6.91
N LEU A 31 11.52 -2.12 -6.59
CA LEU A 31 10.57 -2.74 -5.69
C LEU A 31 9.52 -3.55 -6.46
N ASN A 32 9.30 -4.79 -6.01
CA ASN A 32 8.08 -5.53 -6.30
C ASN A 32 7.04 -5.17 -5.24
N VAL A 33 5.93 -4.54 -5.66
CA VAL A 33 4.96 -3.92 -4.75
C VAL A 33 3.62 -4.61 -4.79
N LEU A 34 3.06 -4.85 -3.60
CA LEU A 34 1.66 -5.23 -3.41
C LEU A 34 0.91 -4.08 -2.73
N GLU A 35 -0.09 -3.52 -3.38
CA GLU A 35 -1.05 -2.59 -2.77
C GLU A 35 -2.32 -3.36 -2.38
N ILE A 36 -2.81 -3.15 -1.17
CA ILE A 36 -4.04 -3.75 -0.66
C ILE A 36 -5.04 -2.65 -0.35
N SER A 37 -6.24 -2.79 -0.91
CA SER A 37 -7.37 -1.86 -0.76
C SER A 37 -7.15 -0.46 -1.36
N GLY A 38 -6.30 -0.39 -2.39
CA GLY A 38 -6.09 0.81 -3.20
C GLY A 38 -5.54 0.47 -4.59
N ASP A 39 -5.59 1.44 -5.51
CA ASP A 39 -5.05 1.30 -6.88
C ASP A 39 -4.19 2.49 -7.33
N SER A 40 -3.83 3.38 -6.39
CA SER A 40 -3.31 4.70 -6.71
C SER A 40 -1.79 4.71 -6.83
N TRP A 41 -1.09 3.86 -6.08
CA TRP A 41 0.37 3.90 -6.07
C TRP A 41 1.00 3.49 -7.39
N GLY A 42 0.38 2.53 -8.10
CA GLY A 42 0.81 2.14 -9.44
C GLY A 42 0.73 3.26 -10.49
N LYS A 43 -0.07 4.30 -10.24
CA LYS A 43 -0.16 5.49 -11.09
C LYS A 43 0.78 6.61 -10.63
N LEU A 44 1.14 6.61 -9.35
CA LEU A 44 1.93 7.68 -8.71
C LEU A 44 3.44 7.47 -8.82
N GLU A 45 3.90 6.22 -8.81
CA GLU A 45 5.33 5.87 -8.84
C GLU A 45 5.62 4.75 -9.85
N SER A 46 6.82 4.75 -10.41
CA SER A 46 7.27 3.73 -11.38
C SER A 46 7.93 2.56 -10.67
N PHE A 47 7.15 1.56 -10.29
CA PHE A 47 7.65 0.35 -9.65
C PHE A 47 8.21 -0.67 -10.63
N ARG A 48 9.10 -1.57 -10.16
CA ARG A 48 9.58 -2.71 -10.96
C ARG A 48 8.44 -3.65 -11.34
N SER A 49 7.61 -3.98 -10.36
CA SER A 49 6.35 -4.68 -10.55
C SER A 49 5.35 -4.17 -9.52
N TYR A 50 4.08 -4.18 -9.90
CA TYR A 50 3.00 -3.67 -9.08
C TYR A 50 1.77 -4.57 -9.23
N LYS A 51 1.23 -4.99 -8.10
CA LYS A 51 -0.01 -5.77 -7.99
C LYS A 51 -0.92 -5.05 -7.01
N SER A 52 -2.20 -4.92 -7.37
CA SER A 52 -3.23 -4.40 -6.48
C SER A 52 -4.25 -5.49 -6.20
N LEU A 53 -4.61 -5.65 -4.93
CA LEU A 53 -5.69 -6.51 -4.47
C LEU A 53 -6.66 -5.68 -3.62
N SER A 54 -7.93 -6.04 -3.64
CA SER A 54 -8.96 -5.32 -2.89
C SER A 54 -9.38 -6.10 -1.66
N TYR A 55 -9.47 -5.43 -0.51
CA TYR A 55 -10.22 -5.95 0.64
C TYR A 55 -11.74 -5.81 0.36
N PRO A 56 -12.61 -6.74 0.80
CA PRO A 56 -12.35 -7.93 1.62
C PRO A 56 -11.97 -9.18 0.82
N ASN A 57 -11.85 -9.11 -0.51
CA ASN A 57 -11.56 -10.28 -1.35
C ASN A 57 -10.18 -10.90 -1.04
N PHE A 58 -9.26 -10.11 -0.49
CA PHE A 58 -7.97 -10.56 0.01
C PHE A 58 -7.73 -10.02 1.42
N ASP A 59 -7.56 -10.92 2.39
CA ASP A 59 -7.17 -10.60 3.77
C ASP A 59 -5.73 -11.04 4.01
N ILE A 60 -4.84 -10.06 4.29
CA ILE A 60 -3.42 -10.30 4.58
C ILE A 60 -3.20 -11.11 5.88
N CYS A 61 -4.17 -11.15 6.78
CA CYS A 61 -4.10 -11.95 8.01
C CYS A 61 -4.39 -13.43 7.77
N GLU A 62 -5.14 -13.77 6.72
CA GLU A 62 -5.64 -15.14 6.48
C GLU A 62 -5.11 -15.76 5.18
N SER A 63 -4.67 -14.93 4.23
CA SER A 63 -4.22 -15.34 2.91
C SER A 63 -2.71 -15.26 2.78
N CYS A 64 -2.11 -16.24 2.09
CA CYS A 64 -0.72 -16.21 1.67
C CYS A 64 -0.66 -16.17 0.15
N LEU A 65 0.25 -15.38 -0.39
CA LEU A 65 0.61 -15.41 -1.81
C LEU A 65 1.93 -16.17 -1.96
N ASP A 66 2.06 -16.96 -3.02
CA ASP A 66 3.31 -17.63 -3.38
C ASP A 66 4.37 -16.63 -3.90
N GLU A 67 3.93 -15.42 -4.27
CA GLU A 67 4.76 -14.32 -4.72
C GLU A 67 5.45 -13.61 -3.55
N THR A 68 6.66 -13.11 -3.79
CA THR A 68 7.41 -12.30 -2.80
C THR A 68 7.43 -10.83 -3.22
N PHE A 69 7.13 -9.95 -2.27
CA PHE A 69 7.11 -8.50 -2.46
C PHE A 69 8.16 -7.85 -1.57
N ASN A 70 8.74 -6.74 -2.03
CA ASN A 70 9.72 -5.97 -1.27
C ASN A 70 9.04 -4.88 -0.43
N LEU A 71 7.89 -4.40 -0.91
CA LEU A 71 7.07 -3.39 -0.28
C LEU A 71 5.60 -3.82 -0.35
N ILE A 72 4.92 -3.82 0.80
CA ILE A 72 3.46 -3.94 0.86
C ILE A 72 2.88 -2.61 1.32
N ILE A 73 1.95 -2.07 0.54
CA ILE A 73 1.20 -0.86 0.87
C ILE A 73 -0.20 -1.27 1.28
N ALA A 74 -0.54 -0.99 2.54
CA ALA A 74 -1.82 -1.33 3.13
C ALA A 74 -2.62 -0.04 3.39
N GLU A 75 -3.54 0.30 2.49
CA GLU A 75 -4.35 1.52 2.57
C GLU A 75 -5.58 1.27 3.45
N GLN A 76 -5.63 1.88 4.65
CA GLN A 76 -6.80 1.87 5.56
C GLN A 76 -7.37 0.48 5.91
N ILE A 77 -6.57 -0.57 5.83
CA ILE A 77 -7.04 -1.92 6.18
C ILE A 77 -6.77 -2.27 7.65
N PHE A 78 -5.75 -1.67 8.28
CA PHE A 78 -5.33 -2.06 9.63
C PHE A 78 -6.40 -1.75 10.69
N GLU A 79 -7.25 -0.74 10.47
CA GLU A 79 -8.44 -0.48 11.31
C GLU A 79 -9.51 -1.58 11.22
N HIS A 80 -9.49 -2.39 10.16
CA HIS A 80 -10.49 -3.43 9.90
C HIS A 80 -9.98 -4.84 10.22
N LEU A 81 -8.68 -5.01 10.49
CA LEU A 81 -8.11 -6.31 10.82
C LEU A 81 -8.51 -6.73 12.23
N LEU A 82 -9.11 -7.91 12.37
CA LEU A 82 -9.42 -8.50 13.67
C LEU A 82 -8.15 -8.81 14.47
N TRP A 83 -7.04 -9.10 13.78
CA TRP A 83 -5.76 -9.50 14.38
C TRP A 83 -4.56 -8.85 13.68
N PRO A 84 -4.35 -7.52 13.81
CA PRO A 84 -3.36 -6.77 13.03
C PRO A 84 -1.92 -7.27 13.20
N TYR A 85 -1.57 -7.88 14.35
CA TYR A 85 -0.24 -8.48 14.55
C TYR A 85 0.04 -9.68 13.62
N ARG A 86 -1.01 -10.35 13.11
CA ARG A 86 -0.86 -11.49 12.20
C ARG A 86 -0.35 -11.04 10.85
N ALA A 87 -0.81 -9.89 10.35
CA ALA A 87 -0.33 -9.30 9.10
C ALA A 87 1.20 -9.12 9.08
N GLY A 88 1.80 -8.77 10.21
CA GLY A 88 3.26 -8.65 10.33
C GLY A 88 4.01 -9.98 10.56
N LYS A 89 3.30 -11.06 10.90
CA LYS A 89 3.88 -12.38 11.25
C LYS A 89 3.76 -13.40 10.12
N THR A 90 2.79 -13.24 9.20
CA THR A 90 2.70 -14.03 7.97
C THR A 90 4.06 -13.95 7.26
N SER A 91 4.57 -15.08 6.75
CA SER A 91 5.96 -15.41 6.33
C SER A 91 6.60 -14.52 5.26
N ILE A 92 6.53 -13.20 5.42
CA ILE A 92 6.87 -12.22 4.42
C ILE A 92 8.15 -11.52 4.87
N LYS A 93 9.27 -11.85 4.22
CA LYS A 93 10.49 -11.01 4.26
C LYS A 93 10.25 -9.74 3.44
N CYS A 94 9.40 -8.82 3.92
CA CYS A 94 9.19 -7.53 3.27
C CYS A 94 9.17 -6.38 4.27
N SER A 95 9.35 -5.16 3.76
CA SER A 95 9.02 -3.95 4.50
C SER A 95 7.55 -3.64 4.26
N ILE A 96 6.74 -3.63 5.32
CA ILE A 96 5.33 -3.21 5.25
C ILE A 96 5.29 -1.70 5.49
N VAL A 97 4.70 -0.95 4.57
CA VAL A 97 4.35 0.46 4.76
C VAL A 97 2.83 0.52 4.90
N THR A 98 2.40 0.79 6.13
CA THR A 98 0.99 1.02 6.41
C THR A 98 0.65 2.48 6.14
N VAL A 99 -0.43 2.73 5.41
CA VAL A 99 -0.96 4.07 5.16
C VAL A 99 -2.31 4.15 5.86
N THR A 100 -2.32 4.76 7.04
CA THR A 100 -3.52 4.96 7.87
C THR A 100 -3.70 6.45 8.10
N SER A 101 -4.89 6.96 7.77
CA SER A 101 -5.30 8.34 8.05
C SER A 101 -5.45 8.64 9.54
#